data_AF-A0A8T3VC71-F1
#
_entry.id   AF-A0A8T3VC71-F1
#
_cell.length_a   1.000
_cell.length_b   1.000
_cell.length_c   1.000
_cell.angle_alpha   90.00
_cell.angle_beta   90.00
_cell.angle_gamma   90.00
#
_symmetry.space_group_name_H-M   'P 1'
#
loop_
_entity.id
_entity.type
_entity.pdbx_description
1 polymer ?
#
loop_
_entity_poly.entity_id
_entity_poly.type
_entity_poly.pdbx_seq_one_letter_code
_entity_poly.pdbx_strand_id
1 'polypeptide(L)' 'MIRGAEENGHNVVKHYIGDLDVHACRACGVCMSGKDCVFKDDGFTVTHQIAEAEGLIVSTPIYFGQMTGDLKVLLDRM' A
#
# COMPACT_ATOMS: atom_id res chain seq x y z
N MET A 1 8.66 10.58 -12.20
CA MET A 1 9.05 10.17 -10.84
C MET A 1 9.85 8.87 -10.89
N ILE A 2 9.25 7.74 -11.30
CA ILE A 2 9.95 6.43 -11.40
C ILE A 2 11.28 6.53 -12.15
N ARG A 3 11.25 6.94 -13.43
CA ARG A 3 12.47 7.10 -14.24
C ARG A 3 13.54 7.95 -13.54
N GLY A 4 13.15 9.06 -12.94
CA GLY A 4 14.09 9.95 -12.25
C GLY A 4 14.69 9.31 -10.99
N ALA A 5 13.93 8.52 -10.24
CA ALA A 5 14.44 7.80 -9.07
C ALA A 5 15.42 6.69 -9.49
N GLU A 6 15.08 5.93 -10.54
CA GLU A 6 15.95 4.90 -11.12
C GLU A 6 17.26 5.50 -11.67
N GLU A 7 17.18 6.61 -12.41
CA GLU A 7 18.35 7.35 -12.94
C GLU A 7 19.28 7.88 -11.84
N ASN A 8 18.78 8.07 -10.61
CA ASN A 8 19.58 8.48 -9.44
C ASN A 8 20.03 7.30 -8.57
N GLY A 9 19.86 6.05 -9.03
CA GLY A 9 20.37 4.86 -8.36
C GLY A 9 19.47 4.29 -7.26
N HIS A 10 18.21 4.73 -7.17
CA HIS A 10 17.24 4.16 -6.24
C HIS A 10 16.56 2.92 -6.82
N ASN A 11 16.34 1.90 -6.00
CA ASN A 11 15.48 0.77 -6.36
C ASN A 11 14.01 1.19 -6.24
N VAL A 12 13.21 0.94 -7.28
CA VAL A 12 11.80 1.33 -7.32
C VAL A 12 10.93 0.11 -7.52
N VAL A 13 10.04 -0.16 -6.56
CA VAL A 13 8.96 -1.14 -6.70
C VAL A 13 7.68 -0.39 -7.03
N LYS A 14 7.00 -0.79 -8.11
CA LYS A 14 5.76 -0.16 -8.56
C LYS A 14 4.59 -1.13 -8.41
N HIS A 15 3.53 -0.64 -7.77
CA HIS A 15 2.24 -1.33 -7.69
C HIS A 15 1.15 -0.49 -8.33
N TYR A 16 0.27 -1.12 -9.12
CA TYR A 16 -1.00 -0.52 -9.52
C TYR A 16 -2.08 -1.07 -8.59
N ILE A 17 -2.71 -0.19 -7.82
CA ILE A 17 -3.68 -0.59 -6.80
C ILE A 17 -4.85 -1.38 -7.39
N GLY A 18 -5.28 -1.06 -8.62
CA GLY A 18 -6.38 -1.77 -9.29
C GLY A 18 -6.07 -3.21 -9.70
N ASP A 19 -4.79 -3.61 -9.67
CA ASP A 19 -4.37 -4.99 -9.98
C ASP A 19 -4.21 -5.85 -8.72
N LEU A 20 -4.38 -5.27 -7.52
CA LEU A 20 -4.20 -5.96 -6.24
C LEU A 20 -5.53 -6.49 -5.70
N ASP A 21 -5.52 -7.71 -5.16
CA ASP A 21 -6.62 -8.22 -4.36
C ASP A 21 -6.41 -7.85 -2.89
N VAL A 22 -7.19 -6.90 -2.37
CA VAL A 22 -7.06 -6.39 -1.00
C VAL A 22 -8.43 -6.33 -0.33
N HIS A 23 -8.56 -7.03 0.80
CA HIS A 23 -9.75 -6.98 1.62
C HIS A 23 -9.78 -5.71 2.46
N ALA A 24 -10.96 -5.11 2.58
CA ALA A 24 -11.19 -3.99 3.50
C ALA A 24 -10.84 -4.38 4.95
N CYS A 25 -10.18 -3.46 5.66
CA CYS A 25 -9.83 -3.67 7.06
C CYS A 25 -11.07 -3.88 7.92
N ARG A 26 -11.06 -4.94 8.75
CA ARG A 26 -12.16 -5.29 9.67
C ARG A 26 -12.01 -4.70 11.07
N ALA A 27 -11.00 -3.85 11.30
CA ALA A 27 -10.65 -3.33 12.63
C ALA A 27 -10.51 -4.43 13.71
N CYS A 28 -10.04 -5.62 13.33
CA CYS A 28 -9.95 -6.76 14.25
C CYS A 28 -8.82 -6.65 15.29
N GLY A 29 -7.87 -5.74 15.09
CA GLY A 29 -6.78 -5.45 16.03
C GLY A 29 -5.65 -6.48 16.13
N VAL A 30 -5.66 -7.54 15.33
CA VAL A 30 -4.60 -8.57 15.36
C VAL A 30 -3.22 -7.98 15.05
N CYS A 31 -3.11 -7.10 14.06
CA CYS A 31 -1.87 -6.39 13.71
C CYS A 31 -1.29 -5.56 14.87
N MET A 32 -2.16 -4.96 15.69
CA MET A 32 -1.73 -4.19 16.87
C MET A 32 -1.12 -5.05 17.97
N SER A 33 -1.32 -6.38 17.93
CA SER A 33 -0.71 -7.33 18.88
C SER A 33 0.69 -7.82 18.42
N GLY A 34 1.24 -7.26 17.34
CA GLY A 34 2.52 -7.67 16.76
C GLY A 34 2.44 -8.96 15.93
N LYS A 35 1.24 -9.37 15.54
CA LYS A 35 1.00 -10.52 14.66
C LYS A 35 0.61 -10.06 13.27
N ASP A 36 0.89 -10.87 12.27
CA ASP A 36 0.46 -10.61 10.90
C ASP A 36 -1.05 -10.44 10.78
N CYS A 37 -1.46 -9.69 9.76
CA CYS A 37 -2.87 -9.53 9.47
C CYS A 37 -3.54 -10.89 9.17
N VAL A 38 -4.80 -11.02 9.55
CA VAL A 38 -5.60 -12.24 9.31
C VAL A 38 -5.90 -12.50 7.84
N PHE A 39 -5.84 -11.47 6.99
CA PHE A 39 -5.92 -11.65 5.54
C PHE A 39 -4.52 -11.82 4.98
N LYS A 40 -4.35 -12.90 4.19
CA LYS A 40 -3.12 -13.23 3.48
C LYS A 40 -3.30 -12.92 1.99
N ASP A 41 -3.60 -11.65 1.72
CA ASP A 41 -3.88 -11.09 0.41
C ASP A 41 -2.74 -10.14 -0.02
N ASP A 42 -2.88 -9.47 -1.16
CA ASP A 42 -1.81 -8.60 -1.66
C ASP A 42 -1.52 -7.42 -0.71
N GLY A 43 -2.52 -7.02 0.09
CA GLY A 43 -2.36 -6.01 1.13
C GLY A 43 -1.30 -6.37 2.16
N PHE A 44 -1.18 -7.66 2.54
CA PHE A 44 -0.13 -8.11 3.45
C PHE A 44 1.27 -7.89 2.84
N THR A 45 1.47 -8.31 1.60
CA THR A 45 2.75 -8.18 0.88
C THR A 45 3.13 -6.71 0.68
N VAL A 46 2.19 -5.90 0.20
CA VAL A 46 2.45 -4.49 -0.11
C VAL A 46 2.71 -3.67 1.15
N THR A 47 1.97 -3.89 2.25
CA THR A 47 2.22 -3.18 3.51
C THR A 47 3.58 -3.52 4.11
N HIS A 48 4.06 -4.77 3.98
CA HIS A 48 5.43 -5.13 4.39
C HIS A 48 6.49 -4.43 3.54
N GLN A 49 6.32 -4.43 2.22
CA GLN A 49 7.24 -3.71 1.33
C GLN A 49 7.28 -2.21 1.62
N ILE A 50 6.14 -1.61 2.00
CA ILE A 50 6.08 -0.21 2.41
C ILE A 50 6.80 0.01 3.75
N ALA A 51 6.67 -0.92 4.70
CA ALA A 51 7.36 -0.84 5.98
C ALA A 51 8.89 -0.96 5.85
N GLU A 52 9.38 -1.70 4.85
CA GLU A 52 10.81 -1.83 4.55
C GLU A 52 11.35 -0.70 3.65
N ALA A 53 10.47 0.07 2.99
CA ALA A 53 10.88 1.10 2.05
C ALA A 53 11.42 2.37 2.75
N GLU A 54 12.47 2.95 2.18
CA GLU A 54 13.03 4.24 2.63
C GLU A 54 12.18 5.44 2.19
N GLY A 55 11.27 5.24 1.23
CA GLY A 55 10.39 6.27 0.72
C GLY A 55 9.15 5.70 0.06
N LEU A 56 8.04 6.42 0.19
CA LEU A 56 6.75 6.07 -0.41
C LEU A 56 6.26 7.21 -1.31
N ILE A 57 5.95 6.88 -2.56
CA ILE A 57 5.28 7.79 -3.50
C ILE A 57 3.90 7.22 -3.80
N VAL A 58 2.87 8.00 -3.48
CA VAL A 58 1.47 7.65 -3.76
C VAL A 58 0.94 8.54 -4.88
N SER A 59 0.31 7.93 -5.89
CA SER A 59 -0.37 8.64 -6.96
C SER A 59 -1.79 8.09 -7.10
N THR A 60 -2.78 8.97 -6.97
CA THR A 60 -4.20 8.64 -7.10
C THR A 60 -4.92 9.83 -7.75
N PRO A 61 -5.92 9.60 -8.61
CA PRO A 61 -6.85 10.67 -8.97
C PRO A 61 -7.62 11.14 -7.73
N ILE A 62 -8.09 12.38 -7.78
CA ILE A 62 -8.97 12.95 -6.76
C ILE A 62 -10.41 12.67 -7.17
N TYR A 63 -11.12 11.86 -6.38
CA TYR A 63 -12.56 11.60 -6.54
C TYR A 63 -13.31 12.13 -5.32
N PHE A 64 -14.33 12.96 -5.57
CA PHE A 64 -15.12 13.61 -4.52
C PHE A 64 -14.28 14.35 -3.46
N GLY A 65 -13.17 14.96 -3.90
CA GLY A 65 -12.26 15.71 -3.02
C GLY A 65 -11.36 14.82 -2.15
N GLN A 66 -11.29 13.52 -2.41
CA GLN A 66 -10.48 12.54 -1.67
C GLN A 66 -9.71 11.61 -2.62
N MET A 67 -8.90 10.73 -2.03
CA MET A 67 -8.28 9.61 -2.74
C MET A 67 -9.32 8.60 -3.25
N THR A 68 -8.89 7.68 -4.11
CA THR A 68 -9.72 6.56 -4.55
C THR A 68 -10.06 5.60 -3.40
N GLY A 69 -11.22 4.93 -3.52
CA GLY A 69 -11.64 3.93 -2.54
C GLY A 69 -10.66 2.76 -2.42
N ASP A 70 -10.12 2.28 -3.54
CA ASP A 70 -9.17 1.16 -3.56
C ASP A 70 -7.87 1.50 -2.83
N LEU A 71 -7.34 2.72 -3.03
CA LEU A 71 -6.18 3.18 -2.28
C LEU A 71 -6.50 3.28 -0.78
N LYS A 72 -7.68 3.78 -0.42
CA LYS A 72 -8.09 3.86 0.99
C LYS A 72 -8.20 2.47 1.63
N VAL A 73 -8.70 1.48 0.89
CA VAL A 73 -8.77 0.08 1.32
C VAL A 73 -7.39 -0.46 1.66
N LEU A 74 -6.36 -0.18 0.85
CA LEU A 74 -4.97 -0.56 1.16
C LEU A 74 -4.41 0.22 2.36
N LEU A 75 -4.59 1.53 2.41
CA LEU A 75 -4.03 2.37 3.48
C LEU A 75 -4.63 2.05 4.86
N ASP A 76 -5.87 1.58 4.93
CA ASP A 76 -6.51 1.11 6.17
C ASP A 76 -5.92 -0.18 6.73
N ARG A 77 -4.98 -0.81 6.03
CA ARG A 77 -4.30 -2.05 6.41
C ARG A 77 -2.95 -1.81 7.09
N MET A 78 -2.46 -0.56 7.10
CA MET A 78 -1.19 -0.15 7.70
C MET A 78 -1.27 -0.04 9.22
#